data_AF-A0A8T0FEF0-F1
#
_entry.id   AF-A0A8T0FEF0-F1
#
_cell.length_a   1.000
_cell.length_b   1.000
_cell.length_c   1.000
_cell.angle_alpha   90.00
_cell.angle_beta   90.00
_cell.angle_gamma   90.00
#
_symmetry.space_group_name_H-M   'P 1'
#
loop_
_entity.id
_entity.type
_entity.pdbx_description
1 polymer ?
#
loop_
_entity_poly.entity_id
_entity_poly.type
_entity_poly.pdbx_seq_one_letter_code
_entity_poly.pdbx_strand_id
1 'polypeptide(L)'
;MTKELATRMGSSNISFESYDASVEDWSSYVERLESYFVVNGIEDKMKVPAILSLMGATTYKLLKNLATPNIPSERDLSRYRKINFGTFES
;
A
#
# COMPACT_ATOMS: atom_id res chain seq x y z
N MET A 1 -5.75 16.73 -18.36
CA MET A 1 -6.17 16.00 -17.15
C MET A 1 -7.11 16.92 -16.37
N THR A 2 -8.42 16.72 -16.53
CA THR A 2 -9.45 17.65 -16.06
C THR A 2 -9.60 17.58 -14.55
N LYS A 3 -9.74 18.75 -13.91
CA LYS A 3 -9.89 18.97 -12.46
C LYS A 3 -11.00 18.13 -11.80
N GLU A 4 -11.88 17.55 -12.62
CA GLU A 4 -13.01 16.70 -12.24
C GLU A 4 -12.61 15.35 -11.63
N LEU A 5 -11.49 14.75 -12.06
CA LEU A 5 -10.98 13.50 -11.45
C LEU A 5 -10.48 13.75 -10.02
N ALA A 6 -9.92 14.94 -9.74
CA ALA A 6 -9.46 15.30 -8.40
C ALA A 6 -10.62 15.52 -7.42
N THR A 7 -11.75 16.06 -7.88
CA THR A 7 -12.95 16.25 -7.06
C THR A 7 -13.60 14.93 -6.64
N ARG A 8 -13.51 13.86 -7.45
CA ARG A 8 -14.08 12.54 -7.10
C ARG A 8 -13.26 11.77 -6.06
N MET A 9 -11.97 12.08 -5.90
CA MET A 9 -11.12 11.46 -4.87
C MET A 9 -11.51 11.87 -3.43
N GLY A 10 -12.28 12.94 -3.25
CA GLY A 10 -12.72 13.43 -1.93
C GLY A 10 -14.11 12.98 -1.48
N SER A 11 -14.84 12.17 -2.26
CA SER A 11 -16.26 11.85 -1.98
C SER A 11 -16.62 10.36 -1.95
N SER A 12 -15.64 9.47 -2.08
CA SER A 12 -15.86 8.04 -1.83
C SER A 12 -15.64 7.78 -0.34
N ASN A 13 -16.71 7.49 0.41
CA ASN A 13 -16.65 6.92 1.77
C ASN A 13 -16.03 5.50 1.80
N ILE A 14 -15.13 5.17 0.87
CA ILE A 14 -14.47 3.87 0.79
C ILE A 14 -13.28 3.93 1.75
N SER A 15 -13.55 3.58 3.00
CA SER A 15 -12.50 3.23 3.96
C SER A 15 -11.78 1.99 3.43
N PHE A 16 -10.48 2.10 3.15
CA PHE A 16 -9.64 0.95 2.84
C PHE A 16 -9.09 0.40 4.16
N GLU A 17 -9.38 -0.86 4.48
CA GLU A 17 -8.95 -1.47 5.74
C GLU A 17 -7.44 -1.67 5.74
N SER A 18 -6.81 -1.41 6.89
CA SER A 18 -5.39 -1.68 7.08
C SER A 18 -5.11 -3.18 7.12
N TYR A 19 -3.92 -3.57 6.69
CA TYR A 19 -3.44 -4.95 6.78
C TYR A 19 -3.54 -5.51 8.21
N ASP A 20 -4.13 -6.71 8.33
CA ASP A 20 -4.16 -7.52 9.55
C ASP A 20 -3.71 -8.95 9.24
N ALA A 21 -2.53 -9.32 9.76
CA ALA A 21 -1.93 -10.64 9.56
C ALA A 21 -2.74 -11.80 10.16
N SER A 22 -3.71 -11.52 11.04
CA SER A 22 -4.64 -12.52 11.58
C SER A 22 -5.84 -12.78 10.67
N VAL A 23 -6.08 -11.90 9.69
CA VAL A 23 -7.25 -11.94 8.80
C VAL A 23 -6.85 -12.31 7.37
N GLU A 24 -5.75 -11.74 6.86
CA GLU A 24 -5.30 -11.96 5.47
C GLU A 24 -3.79 -12.12 5.34
N ASP A 25 -3.36 -12.78 4.27
CA ASP A 25 -1.96 -12.77 3.85
C ASP A 25 -1.59 -11.45 3.15
N TRP A 26 -0.29 -11.15 3.12
CA TRP A 26 0.19 -9.90 2.55
C TRP A 26 -0.10 -9.78 1.04
N SER A 27 -0.07 -10.89 0.30
CA SER A 27 -0.40 -10.88 -1.13
C SER A 27 -1.83 -10.43 -1.40
N SER A 28 -2.78 -10.91 -0.59
CA SER A 28 -4.20 -10.55 -0.67
C SER A 28 -4.43 -9.08 -0.36
N TYR A 29 -3.74 -8.55 0.66
CA TYR A 29 -3.75 -7.11 0.98
C TYR A 29 -3.24 -6.27 -0.20
N VAL A 30 -2.11 -6.66 -0.80
CA VAL A 30 -1.54 -5.96 -1.96
C VAL A 30 -2.48 -6.01 -3.16
N GLU A 31 -3.15 -7.13 -3.42
CA GLU A 31 -4.10 -7.28 -4.53
C GLU A 31 -5.33 -6.37 -4.37
N ARG A 32 -5.91 -6.30 -3.16
CA ARG A 32 -6.98 -5.36 -2.82
C ARG A 32 -6.54 -3.91 -3.02
N LEU A 33 -5.31 -3.59 -2.64
CA LEU A 33 -4.76 -2.25 -2.74
C LEU A 33 -4.46 -1.84 -4.20
N GLU A 34 -3.97 -2.77 -5.02
CA GLU A 34 -3.85 -2.58 -6.48
C GLU A 34 -5.22 -2.36 -7.13
N SER A 35 -6.23 -3.13 -6.73
CA SER A 35 -7.62 -2.95 -7.19
C SER A 35 -8.18 -1.58 -6.79
N TYR A 36 -7.90 -1.14 -5.57
CA TYR A 36 -8.24 0.21 -5.11
C TYR A 36 -7.60 1.28 -5.99
N PHE A 37 -6.34 1.13 -6.41
CA PHE A 37 -5.69 2.06 -7.33
C PHE A 37 -6.35 2.12 -8.70
N VAL A 38 -6.74 0.97 -9.25
CA VAL A 38 -7.41 0.89 -10.55
C VAL A 38 -8.76 1.60 -10.51
N VAL A 39 -9.59 1.30 -9.51
CA VAL A 39 -10.94 1.88 -9.39
C VAL A 39 -10.89 3.38 -9.15
N ASN A 40 -9.86 3.87 -8.45
CA ASN A 40 -9.70 5.29 -8.15
C ASN A 40 -8.84 6.05 -9.18
N GLY A 41 -8.34 5.41 -10.23
CA GLY A 41 -7.52 6.06 -11.26
C GLY A 41 -6.23 6.65 -10.73
N ILE A 42 -5.60 6.00 -9.74
CA ILE A 42 -4.38 6.47 -9.10
C ILE A 42 -3.18 6.28 -10.04
N GLU A 43 -2.51 7.38 -10.40
CA GLU A 43 -1.30 7.38 -11.22
C GLU A 43 -0.16 6.58 -10.57
N ASP A 44 0.71 5.95 -11.38
CA ASP A 44 1.81 5.12 -10.89
C ASP A 44 2.72 5.82 -9.88
N LYS A 45 3.05 7.09 -10.11
CA LYS A 45 3.86 7.91 -9.19
C LYS A 45 3.23 8.11 -7.81
N MET A 46 1.91 7.95 -7.71
CA MET A 46 1.13 8.15 -6.48
C MET A 46 0.90 6.85 -5.72
N LYS A 47 1.11 5.69 -6.35
CA LYS A 47 0.83 4.38 -5.75
C LYS A 47 1.71 4.08 -4.52
N VAL A 48 3.01 4.39 -4.57
CA VAL A 48 3.90 4.16 -3.42
C VAL A 48 3.56 5.08 -2.24
N PRO A 49 3.39 6.41 -2.41
CA PRO A 49 2.86 7.26 -1.35
C PRO A 49 1.51 6.79 -0.78
N ALA A 50 0.59 6.35 -1.66
CA ALA A 50 -0.72 5.85 -1.25
C ALA A 50 -0.58 4.59 -0.39
N ILE A 51 0.24 3.61 -0.80
CA ILE A 51 0.57 2.43 0.02
C ILE A 51 1.01 2.84 1.43
N LEU A 52 1.98 3.76 1.53
CA LEU A 52 2.55 4.18 2.81
C LEU A 52 1.53 4.91 3.69
N SER A 53 0.55 5.59 3.11
CA SER A 53 -0.53 6.26 3.84
C SER A 53 -1.67 5.33 4.26
N LEU A 54 -1.95 4.29 3.47
CA LEU A 54 -3.05 3.34 3.71
C LEU A 54 -2.64 2.23 4.67
N MET A 55 -1.34 1.98 4.82
CA MET A 55 -0.85 1.06 5.83
C MET A 55 -0.90 1.68 7.23
N GLY A 56 -1.40 0.92 8.19
CA GLY A 56 -1.33 1.29 9.60
C GLY A 56 0.11 1.46 10.08
N ALA A 57 0.30 2.22 11.17
CA ALA A 57 1.62 2.57 11.69
C ALA A 57 2.53 1.35 11.97
N THR A 58 1.95 0.24 12.44
CA THR A 58 2.67 -1.02 12.71
C THR A 58 3.24 -1.63 11.44
N THR A 59 2.41 -1.75 10.40
CA THR A 59 2.78 -2.30 9.09
C THR A 59 3.84 -1.43 8.42
N TYR A 60 3.69 -0.09 8.50
CA TYR A 60 4.71 0.84 8.02
C TYR A 60 6.05 0.67 8.74
N LYS A 61 6.04 0.52 10.07
CA LYS A 61 7.26 0.33 10.87
C LYS A 61 7.99 -0.95 10.45
N LEU A 62 7.26 -2.06 10.29
CA LEU A 62 7.84 -3.32 9.85
C LEU A 62 8.42 -3.21 8.44
N LEU A 63 7.68 -2.59 7.52
CA LEU A 63 8.17 -2.33 6.17
C LEU A 63 9.45 -1.49 6.18
N LYS A 64 9.49 -0.42 6.97
CA LYS A 64 10.66 0.45 7.09
C LYS A 64 11.88 -0.31 7.61
N ASN A 65 11.69 -1.19 8.60
CA ASN A 65 12.77 -2.03 9.12
C ASN A 65 13.30 -2.99 8.05
N LEU A 66 12.42 -3.68 7.32
CA LEU A 66 12.77 -4.57 6.20
C LEU A 66 13.37 -3.80 5.01
N ALA A 67 13.11 -2.51 4.92
CA ALA A 67 13.64 -1.65 3.88
C ALA A 67 15.05 -1.10 4.14
N THR A 68 15.59 -1.27 5.35
CA THR A 68 16.92 -0.78 5.69
C THR A 68 17.99 -1.36 4.75
N PRO A 69 18.93 -0.54 4.22
CA PRO A 69 19.16 0.89 4.49
C PRO A 69 18.38 1.87 3.59
N ASN A 70 17.55 1.40 2.67
CA ASN A 70 16.87 2.24 1.67
C ASN A 70 15.56 2.86 2.20
N ILE A 71 15.18 4.02 1.66
CA ILE A 71 13.95 4.73 2.02
C ILE A 71 12.74 4.10 1.31
N PRO A 72 11.66 3.69 2.02
CA PRO A 72 10.50 3.04 1.39
C PRO A 72 9.88 3.85 0.25
N SER A 73 9.75 5.17 0.40
CA SER A 73 9.15 6.04 -0.63
C SER A 73 9.93 6.13 -1.94
N GLU A 74 11.18 5.68 -1.96
CA GLU A 74 12.06 5.71 -3.14
C GLU A 74 12.07 4.36 -3.88
N ARG A 75 11.24 3.39 -3.45
CA ARG A 75 11.21 2.04 -4.00
C ARG A 75 10.03 1.81 -4.93
N ASP A 76 10.23 0.93 -5.91
CA ASP A 76 9.19 0.47 -6.83
C ASP A 76 8.19 -0.50 -6.15
N LEU A 77 6.96 -0.48 -6.65
CA LEU A 77 5.83 -1.30 -6.21
C LEU A 77 6.11 -2.80 -6.22
N SER A 78 6.84 -3.25 -7.25
CA SER A 78 7.16 -4.67 -7.46
C SER A 78 7.91 -5.32 -6.28
N ARG A 79 8.58 -4.52 -5.45
CA ARG A 79 9.27 -5.00 -4.25
C ARG A 79 8.32 -5.26 -3.08
N TYR A 80 7.20 -4.54 -2.98
CA TYR A 80 6.23 -4.78 -1.91
C TYR A 80 5.54 -6.14 -2.07
N ARG A 81 5.28 -6.59 -3.31
CA ARG A 81 4.69 -7.92 -3.57
C ARG A 81 5.53 -9.08 -3.01
N LYS A 82 6.84 -8.89 -2.87
CA LYS A 82 7.78 -9.95 -2.43
C LYS A 82 8.05 -9.94 -0.92
N ILE A 83 7.40 -9.06 -0.17
CA ILE A 83 7.60 -9.01 1.28
C ILE A 83 6.81 -10.16 1.90
N ASN A 84 7.54 -11.13 2.42
CA ASN A 84 6.95 -12.23 3.16
C ASN A 84 6.89 -11.83 4.64
N PHE A 85 5.70 -11.59 5.16
CA PHE A 85 5.48 -11.30 6.58
C PHE A 85 5.43 -12.58 7.44
N GLY A 86 5.55 -13.75 6.81
CA GLY A 86 5.62 -15.06 7.45
C GLY A 86 7.05 -15.54 7.70
N THR A 87 7.32 -15.83 8.97
CA THR A 87 8.48 -16.50 9.57
C THR A 87 9.84 -15.81 9.40
N PHE A 88 10.21 -15.03 10.42
CA PHE A 88 11.60 -15.03 10.87
C PHE A 88 11.88 -16.43 11.43
N GLU A 89 12.33 -17.36 10.59
CA GLU A 89 13.03 -18.52 11.13
C GLU A 89 14.36 -18.01 11.72
N SER A 90 14.56 -18.38 12.98
CA SER A 90 15.75 -18.14 13.80
C SER A 90 17.03 -18.68 13.17
#